data_AF-A0A7J8FA72-F1
#
_entry.id   AF-A0A7J8FA72-F1
#
_cell.length_a   1.000
_cell.length_b   1.000
_cell.length_c   1.000
_cell.angle_alpha   90.00
_cell.angle_beta   90.00
_cell.angle_gamma   90.00
#
_symmetry.space_group_name_H-M   'P 1'
#
loop_
_entity.id
_entity.type
_entity.pdbx_description
1 polymer ?
#
loop_
_entity_poly.entity_id
_entity_poly.type
_entity_poly.pdbx_seq_one_letter_code
_entity_poly.pdbx_strand_id
1 'polypeptide(L)'
;MAWGRTLWTRMPKPENAVTIAVSSRALFRMDEEQRIYMEQGVEEYVRYQLEHENEPFSPGPAFPFVKLTCPPHSWLPTPGIHPGGLS
;
A
#
# COMPACT_ATOMS: atom_id res chain seq x y z
N MET A 1 30.03 -10.78 -19.39
CA MET A 1 28.62 -11.00 -19.75
C MET A 1 27.77 -9.98 -18.99
N ALA A 2 27.44 -8.88 -19.66
CA ALA A 2 26.68 -7.77 -19.08
C ALA A 2 25.20 -8.15 -19.01
N TRP A 3 24.75 -8.58 -17.84
CA TRP A 3 23.32 -8.64 -17.55
C TRP A 3 22.85 -7.22 -17.21
N GLY A 4 22.03 -6.67 -18.10
CA GLY A 4 21.68 -5.26 -18.20
C GLY A 4 20.91 -4.72 -17.00
N ARG A 5 21.49 -3.69 -16.38
CA ARG A 5 20.79 -2.69 -15.55
C ARG A 5 19.92 -1.80 -16.44
N THR A 6 18.82 -2.31 -17.01
CA THR A 6 18.05 -1.50 -17.98
C THR A 6 16.53 -1.50 -17.79
N LEU A 7 16.02 -1.92 -16.63
CA LEU A 7 14.57 -1.86 -16.36
C LEU A 7 14.17 -1.03 -15.13
N TRP A 8 15.12 -0.49 -14.36
CA TRP A 8 14.76 0.24 -13.12
C TRP A 8 14.32 1.69 -13.35
N THR A 9 14.56 2.28 -14.52
CA THR A 9 14.32 3.71 -14.72
C THR A 9 12.95 3.99 -15.33
N ARG A 10 11.88 3.89 -14.52
CA ARG A 10 10.66 4.66 -14.84
C ARG A 10 9.74 4.96 -13.66
N MET A 11 10.30 5.32 -12.50
CA MET A 11 9.49 6.16 -11.60
C MET A 11 9.35 7.52 -12.29
N PRO A 12 8.13 8.04 -12.54
CA PRO A 12 7.95 9.36 -13.10
C PRO A 12 8.60 10.38 -12.17
N LYS A 13 9.17 11.44 -12.75
CA LYS A 13 9.57 12.60 -11.94
C LYS A 13 8.32 13.14 -11.22
N PRO A 14 8.42 13.65 -9.99
CA PRO A 14 7.27 14.16 -9.25
C PRO A 14 6.44 15.18 -10.05
N GLU A 15 7.08 16.02 -10.86
CA GLU A 15 6.38 16.98 -11.74
C GLU A 15 5.49 16.33 -12.82
N ASN A 16 5.73 15.06 -13.15
CA ASN A 16 5.01 14.27 -14.15
C ASN A 16 4.15 13.16 -13.50
N ALA A 17 4.07 13.11 -12.17
CA ALA A 17 3.35 12.09 -11.44
C ALA A 17 1.91 12.54 -11.13
N VAL A 18 0.98 11.59 -11.19
CA VAL A 18 -0.39 11.79 -10.69
C VAL A 18 -0.48 11.18 -9.30
N THR A 19 -0.71 12.02 -8.29
CA THR A 19 -0.92 11.57 -6.91
C THR A 19 -2.40 11.27 -6.70
N ILE A 20 -2.71 10.03 -6.34
CA ILE A 20 -4.08 9.59 -6.03
C ILE A 20 -4.15 9.29 -4.52
N ALA A 21 -5.00 10.02 -3.80
CA ALA A 21 -5.36 9.65 -2.43
C ALA A 21 -6.50 8.63 -2.48
N VAL A 22 -6.31 7.49 -1.82
CA VAL A 22 -7.29 6.39 -1.76
C VAL A 22 -7.72 6.19 -0.32
N SER A 23 -9.02 6.12 -0.05
CA SER A 23 -9.53 5.84 1.29
C SER A 23 -9.43 4.34 1.59
N SER A 24 -9.35 3.98 2.88
CA SER A 24 -9.34 2.57 3.30
C SER A 24 -10.56 1.79 2.78
N ARG A 25 -11.74 2.42 2.74
CA ARG A 25 -12.99 1.82 2.23
C ARG A 25 -12.98 1.55 0.72
N ALA A 26 -12.14 2.24 -0.04
CA ALA A 26 -11.97 1.93 -1.46
C ALA A 26 -11.06 0.70 -1.64
N LEU A 27 -10.08 0.52 -0.76
CA LEU A 27 -9.16 -0.62 -0.77
C LEU A 27 -9.75 -1.87 -0.12
N PHE A 28 -10.65 -1.71 0.84
CA PHE A 28 -11.18 -2.79 1.67
C PHE A 28 -12.69 -2.66 1.81
N ARG A 29 -13.38 -3.79 1.86
CA ARG A 29 -14.81 -3.81 2.18
C ARG A 29 -14.96 -3.51 3.66
N MET A 30 -15.51 -2.34 3.96
CA MET A 30 -15.71 -1.84 5.32
C MET A 30 -17.15 -1.33 5.53
N ASP A 31 -18.12 -2.00 4.90
CA ASP A 31 -19.53 -1.58 4.89
C ASP A 31 -20.14 -1.59 6.31
N GLU A 32 -19.73 -2.57 7.13
CA GLU A 32 -20.23 -2.76 8.49
C GLU A 32 -19.68 -1.72 9.46
N GLU A 33 -18.37 -1.45 9.39
CA GLU A 33 -17.69 -0.47 10.22
C GLU A 33 -18.20 0.93 9.91
N GLN A 34 -18.48 1.21 8.64
CA GLN A 34 -19.11 2.45 8.24
C GLN A 34 -20.54 2.56 8.80
N ARG A 35 -21.32 1.48 8.77
CA ARG A 35 -22.66 1.47 9.37
C ARG A 35 -22.59 1.78 10.87
N ILE A 36 -21.70 1.10 11.60
CA ILE A 36 -21.49 1.33 13.04
C ILE A 36 -21.08 2.78 13.31
N TYR A 37 -20.13 3.33 12.54
CA TYR A 37 -19.73 4.72 12.70
C TYR A 37 -20.89 5.70 12.48
N MET A 38 -21.70 5.49 11.44
CA MET A 38 -22.79 6.40 11.07
C MET A 38 -24.00 6.29 12.01
N GLU A 39 -24.29 5.09 12.52
CA GLU A 39 -25.48 4.83 13.36
C GLU A 39 -25.18 4.92 14.86
N GLN A 40 -23.98 4.54 15.29
CA GLN A 40 -23.63 4.34 16.70
C GLN A 40 -22.49 5.25 17.19
N GLY A 41 -21.81 5.95 16.28
CA GLY A 41 -20.77 6.91 16.61
C GLY A 41 -19.36 6.32 16.72
N VAL A 42 -18.42 7.17 17.12
CA VAL A 42 -16.98 6.86 17.06
C VAL A 42 -16.54 5.86 18.12
N GLU A 43 -17.12 5.93 19.32
CA GLU A 43 -16.79 5.04 20.44
C GLU A 43 -17.11 3.59 20.10
N GLU A 44 -18.28 3.35 19.50
CA GLU A 44 -18.73 2.03 19.08
C GLU A 44 -17.94 1.49 17.89
N TYR A 45 -17.63 2.36 16.92
CA TYR A 45 -16.72 2.03 15.82
C TYR A 45 -15.35 1.58 16.33
N VAL A 46 -14.75 2.29 17.29
CA VAL A 46 -13.44 1.94 17.84
C VAL A 46 -13.51 0.61 18.58
N ARG A 47 -14.55 0.38 19.39
CA ARG A 47 -14.72 -0.91 20.09
C ARG A 47 -14.82 -2.06 19.10
N TYR A 48 -15.66 -1.92 18.08
CA TYR A 48 -15.83 -2.94 17.05
C TYR A 48 -14.51 -3.26 16.32
N GLN A 49 -13.73 -2.23 15.95
CA GLN A 49 -12.45 -2.42 15.27
C GLN A 49 -11.40 -3.13 16.15
N LEU A 50 -11.41 -2.89 17.46
CA LEU A 50 -10.52 -3.58 18.41
C LEU A 50 -10.92 -5.05 18.57
N GLU A 51 -12.23 -5.33 18.69
CA GLU A 51 -12.73 -6.70 18.82
C GLU A 51 -12.44 -7.55 17.57
N HIS A 52 -12.40 -6.93 16.39
CA HIS A 52 -12.20 -7.60 15.10
C HIS A 52 -10.80 -7.31 14.50
N GLU A 53 -9.82 -6.87 15.29
CA GLU A 53 -8.52 -6.43 14.77
C GLU A 53 -7.74 -7.54 14.03
N ASN A 54 -7.99 -8.80 14.39
CA ASN A 54 -7.35 -9.98 13.82
C ASN A 54 -8.10 -10.54 12.61
N GLU A 55 -9.21 -9.91 12.22
CA GLU A 55 -10.03 -10.29 11.08
C GLU A 55 -9.71 -9.40 9.88
N PRO A 56 -8.92 -9.88 8.90
CA PRO A 56 -8.53 -9.06 7.78
C PRO A 56 -9.73 -8.73 6.89
N PHE A 57 -9.82 -7.48 6.46
CA PHE A 57 -10.85 -7.05 5.53
C PHE A 57 -10.73 -7.75 4.17
N SER A 58 -11.89 -8.03 3.58
CA SER A 58 -11.96 -8.47 2.19
C SER A 58 -11.52 -7.35 1.23
N PRO A 59 -10.88 -7.67 0.09
CA PRO A 59 -10.51 -6.68 -0.91
C PRO A 59 -11.69 -5.85 -1.41
N GLY A 60 -11.51 -4.54 -1.42
CA GLY A 60 -12.43 -3.55 -1.99
C GLY A 60 -12.15 -3.29 -3.48
N PRO A 61 -12.97 -2.44 -4.12
CA PRO A 61 -12.93 -2.21 -5.56
C PRO A 61 -11.60 -1.65 -6.08
N ALA A 62 -10.86 -0.87 -5.27
CA ALA A 62 -9.58 -0.31 -5.65
C ALA A 62 -8.37 -1.20 -5.28
N PHE A 63 -8.58 -2.32 -4.59
CA PHE A 63 -7.50 -3.23 -4.17
C PHE A 63 -6.67 -3.78 -5.36
N PRO A 64 -7.29 -4.22 -6.48
CA PRO A 64 -6.51 -4.74 -7.62
C PRO A 64 -5.59 -3.69 -8.22
N PHE A 65 -6.00 -2.42 -8.22
CA PHE A 65 -5.22 -1.31 -8.77
C PHE A 65 -3.90 -1.12 -7.99
N VAL A 66 -3.97 -1.08 -6.65
CA VAL A 66 -2.77 -0.90 -5.80
C VAL A 66 -1.84 -2.12 -5.88
N LYS A 67 -2.41 -3.33 -5.91
CA LYS A 67 -1.63 -4.58 -6.00
C LYS A 67 -0.79 -4.66 -7.29
N LEU A 68 -1.26 -4.09 -8.40
CA LEU A 68 -0.54 -4.06 -9.68
C LEU A 68 0.58 -3.00 -9.70
N THR A 69 0.38 -1.87 -9.02
CA THR A 69 1.36 -0.76 -9.00
C THR A 69 2.57 -0.99 -8.09
N CYS A 70 2.52 -2.02 -7.23
CA CYS A 70 3.59 -2.34 -6.29
C CYS A 70 4.15 -3.75 -6.55
N PRO A 71 5.22 -3.87 -7.36
CA PRO A 71 5.88 -5.16 -7.56
C PRO A 71 6.56 -5.63 -6.26
N PRO A 72 6.57 -6.94 -5.95
CA PRO A 72 7.09 -7.48 -4.69
C PRO A 72 8.58 -7.17 -4.43
N HIS A 73 9.33 -6.74 -5.46
CA HIS A 73 10.75 -6.40 -5.36
C HIS A 73 11.02 -4.95 -4.90
N SER A 74 10.02 -4.06 -4.78
CA SER A 74 10.26 -2.65 -4.46
C SER A 74 10.71 -2.39 -3.02
N TRP A 75 10.65 -3.38 -2.13
CA TRP A 75 10.90 -3.24 -0.68
C TRP A 75 12.11 -4.00 -0.17
N LEU A 76 12.80 -4.76 -1.02
CA LEU A 76 14.02 -5.47 -0.61
C LEU A 76 15.18 -4.47 -0.58
N PRO A 77 15.89 -4.29 0.55
CA PRO A 77 17.13 -3.53 0.54
C PRO A 77 18.09 -4.18 -0.45
N THR A 78 18.66 -3.38 -1.35
CA THR A 78 19.68 -3.85 -2.29
C THR A 78 20.84 -4.45 -1.51
N PRO A 79 21.20 -5.73 -1.71
CA PRO A 79 22.38 -6.28 -1.07
C PRO A 79 23.63 -5.60 -1.64
N GLY A 80 24.37 -4.90 -0.78
CA GLY A 80 25.75 -4.49 -1.03
C GLY A 80 25.94 -3.11 -1.68
N ILE A 81 25.81 -2.05 -0.87
CA ILE A 81 26.61 -0.83 -1.08
C ILE A 81 27.44 -0.63 0.20
N HIS A 82 28.63 -1.22 0.23
CA HIS A 82 29.68 -0.83 1.18
C HIS A 82 30.54 0.26 0.51
N PRO A 83 30.72 1.46 1.12
CA PRO A 83 31.61 2.46 0.58
C PRO A 83 33.03 2.16 1.07
N GLY A 84 33.86 1.55 0.24
CA GLY A 84 35.27 1.33 0.57
C GLY A 84 36.01 0.55 -0.49
N GLY A 85 36.97 1.20 -1.14
CA GLY A 85 37.97 0.55 -1.98
C GLY A 85 37.97 1.01 -3.44
N LEU A 86 38.49 2.23 -3.67
CA LEU A 86 39.29 2.44 -4.87
C LEU A 86 40.55 1.58 -4.73
N SER A 87 40.78 0.71 -5.70
CA SER A 87 42.12 0.38 -6.14
C SER A 87 42.25 0.73 -7.61
#